data_AF-A0A4R5D0M5-F1
#
_entry.id   AF-A0A4R5D0M5-F1
#
_cell.length_a   1.000
_cell.length_b   1.000
_cell.length_c   1.000
_cell.angle_alpha   90.00
_cell.angle_beta   90.00
_cell.angle_gamma   90.00
#
_symmetry.space_group_name_H-M   'P 1'
#
loop_
_entity.id
_entity.type
_entity.pdbx_description
1 polymer ?
#
loop_
_entity_poly.entity_id
_entity_poly.type
_entity_poly.pdbx_seq_one_letter_code
_entity_poly.pdbx_strand_id
1 'polypeptide(L)'
;MVIWENNDYSYWTFIEKYYPKYYSCSDILLSDILNRKLNGEHVCEEDEEMIKDWNVKAELKELNKVIFSKSLKNYLIIKTSL
;
A
#
# COMPACT_ATOMS: atom_id res chain seq x y z
N MET A 1 5.41 14.63 21.98
CA MET A 1 5.39 13.36 21.24
C MET A 1 3.94 13.16 20.82
N VAL A 2 3.61 13.43 19.56
CA VAL A 2 2.24 13.25 19.04
C VAL A 2 2.15 11.80 18.58
N ILE A 3 1.29 11.03 19.24
CA ILE A 3 1.04 9.63 18.95
C ILE A 3 0.09 9.59 17.74
N TRP A 4 0.55 9.05 16.60
CA TRP A 4 -0.26 8.82 15.41
C TRP A 4 -1.08 7.54 15.55
N GLU A 5 -1.99 7.47 16.53
CA GLU A 5 -2.81 6.27 16.74
C GLU A 5 -4.22 6.47 16.15
N ASN A 6 -4.54 5.63 15.15
CA ASN A 6 -5.89 5.12 14.76
C ASN A 6 -6.42 5.35 13.34
N ASN A 7 -5.73 6.04 12.42
CA ASN A 7 -6.25 6.19 11.04
C ASN A 7 -5.76 5.11 10.06
N ASP A 8 -4.52 4.61 10.20
CA ASP A 8 -3.93 3.67 9.24
C ASP A 8 -4.58 2.28 9.27
N TYR A 9 -5.07 1.84 10.44
CA TYR A 9 -5.79 0.58 10.55
C TYR A 9 -7.05 0.59 9.66
N SER A 10 -7.80 1.70 9.64
CA SER A 10 -9.01 1.83 8.84
C SER A 10 -8.74 1.79 7.33
N TYR A 11 -7.62 2.39 6.90
CA TYR A 11 -7.19 2.39 5.50
C TYR A 11 -6.81 0.99 5.04
N TRP A 12 -5.87 0.34 5.74
CA TRP A 12 -5.37 -0.98 5.31
C TRP A 12 -6.41 -2.08 5.48
N THR A 13 -7.28 -2.03 6.49
CA THR A 13 -8.42 -2.96 6.58
C THR A 13 -9.38 -2.79 5.39
N PHE A 14 -9.60 -1.56 4.91
CA PHE A 14 -10.39 -1.34 3.70
C PHE A 14 -9.69 -1.91 2.46
N ILE A 15 -8.39 -1.65 2.31
CA ILE A 15 -7.61 -2.20 1.19
C ILE A 15 -7.63 -3.73 1.24
N GLU A 16 -7.30 -4.36 2.36
CA GLU A 16 -7.28 -5.82 2.52
C GLU A 16 -8.61 -6.47 2.12
N LYS A 17 -9.73 -5.86 2.55
CA LYS A 17 -11.06 -6.39 2.28
C LYS A 17 -11.48 -6.29 0.82
N TYR A 18 -11.05 -5.26 0.10
CA TYR A 18 -11.59 -4.94 -1.22
C TYR A 18 -10.55 -4.94 -2.35
N TYR A 19 -9.25 -5.01 -2.08
CA TYR A 19 -8.24 -5.06 -3.12
C TYR A 19 -8.17 -6.46 -3.74
N PRO A 20 -8.31 -6.61 -5.07
CA PRO A 20 -8.25 -7.91 -5.72
C PRO A 20 -6.92 -8.63 -5.46
N LYS A 21 -6.99 -9.87 -4.95
CA LYS A 21 -5.81 -10.71 -4.68
C LYS A 21 -4.77 -10.00 -3.78
N TYR A 22 -5.21 -9.29 -2.74
CA TYR A 22 -4.35 -8.56 -1.80
C TYR A 22 -3.07 -9.32 -1.42
N TYR A 23 -3.19 -10.57 -0.96
CA TYR A 23 -2.09 -11.44 -0.53
C TYR A 23 -1.20 -11.99 -1.66
N SER A 24 -1.47 -11.65 -2.91
CA SER A 24 -0.73 -12.15 -4.07
C SER A 24 -0.55 -11.08 -5.14
N CYS A 25 -0.52 -9.80 -4.74
CA CYS A 25 -0.34 -8.69 -5.66
C CYS A 25 1.00 -7.97 -5.42
N SER A 26 1.75 -7.79 -6.51
CA SER A 26 3.02 -7.04 -6.53
C SER A 26 2.86 -5.60 -6.04
N ASP A 27 1.72 -4.95 -6.28
CA ASP A 27 1.48 -3.56 -5.85
C ASP A 27 1.46 -3.45 -4.32
N ILE A 28 0.86 -4.44 -3.63
CA ILE A 28 0.80 -4.46 -2.17
C ILE A 28 2.19 -4.74 -1.58
N LEU A 29 2.91 -5.71 -2.15
CA LEU A 29 4.28 -6.00 -1.75
C LEU A 29 5.21 -4.79 -1.94
N LEU A 30 5.12 -4.12 -3.08
CA LEU A 30 5.91 -2.92 -3.35
C LEU A 30 5.55 -1.79 -2.38
N SER A 31 4.26 -1.63 -2.03
CA SER A 31 3.86 -0.65 -1.03
C SER A 31 4.44 -0.94 0.36
N ASP A 32 4.54 -2.21 0.75
CA ASP A 32 5.19 -2.63 2.01
C ASP A 32 6.69 -2.29 2.00
N ILE A 33 7.39 -2.65 0.93
CA ILE A 33 8.83 -2.37 0.74
C ILE A 33 9.10 -0.86 0.84
N LEU A 34 8.33 -0.02 0.13
CA LEU A 34 8.53 1.43 0.13
C LEU A 34 8.19 2.05 1.51
N ASN A 35 7.17 1.55 2.22
CA ASN A 35 6.87 1.99 3.58
C ASN A 35 8.00 1.66 4.54
N ARG A 36 8.50 0.41 4.52
CA ARG A 36 9.63 -0.03 5.33
C ARG A 36 10.86 0.84 5.09
N LYS A 37 11.16 1.12 3.81
CA LYS A 37 12.27 2.02 3.44
C LYS A 37 12.10 3.43 4.02
N LEU A 38 10.91 4.02 3.98
CA LEU A 38 10.66 5.36 4.54
C LEU A 38 10.74 5.40 6.07
N ASN A 39 10.34 4.31 6.74
CA ASN A 39 10.38 4.20 8.19
C ASN A 39 11.77 3.81 8.73
N GLY A 40 12.75 3.54 7.84
CA GLY A 40 14.06 3.05 8.23
C GLY A 40 14.05 1.60 8.74
N GLU A 41 13.01 0.84 8.40
CA GLU A 41 12.92 -0.58 8.68
C GLU A 41 13.81 -1.38 7.71
N HIS A 42 14.17 -2.60 8.09
CA HIS A 42 15.02 -3.45 7.25
C HIS A 42 14.32 -3.77 5.92
N VAL A 43 15.06 -3.71 4.81
CA VAL A 43 14.68 -4.15 3.45
C VAL A 43 15.86 -4.99 2.94
N CYS A 44 15.60 -6.08 2.20
CA CYS A 44 16.67 -6.95 1.72
C CYS A 44 17.48 -6.26 0.59
N GLU A 45 18.68 -6.78 0.31
CA GLU A 45 19.60 -6.15 -0.64
C GLU A 45 19.01 -6.05 -2.05
N GLU A 46 18.25 -7.06 -2.49
CA GLU A 46 17.61 -7.09 -3.80
C GLU A 46 16.53 -6.00 -3.94
N ASP A 47 15.70 -5.82 -2.90
CA ASP A 47 14.66 -4.80 -2.86
C ASP A 47 15.26 -3.40 -2.73
N GLU A 48 16.35 -3.25 -1.97
CA GLU A 48 17.12 -2.00 -1.87
C GLU A 48 17.70 -1.57 -3.22
N GLU A 49 18.33 -2.51 -3.93
CA GLU A 49 18.88 -2.26 -5.27
C GLU A 49 17.78 -1.92 -6.28
N MET A 50 16.61 -2.57 -6.19
CA MET A 50 15.45 -2.29 -7.03
C MET A 50 14.96 -0.84 -6.91
N ILE A 51 15.01 -0.25 -5.71
CA ILE A 51 14.45 1.09 -5.42
C ILE A 51 15.52 2.18 -5.20
N LYS A 52 16.81 1.87 -5.39
CA LYS A 52 17.94 2.72 -4.96
C LYS A 52 17.91 4.17 -5.47
N ASP A 53 17.38 4.39 -6.67
CA ASP A 53 17.33 5.70 -7.34
C ASP A 53 15.92 6.33 -7.31
N TRP A 54 14.97 5.71 -6.60
CA TRP A 54 13.59 6.16 -6.58
C TRP A 54 13.38 7.30 -5.57
N ASN A 55 12.46 8.21 -5.91
CA ASN A 55 11.87 9.07 -4.90
C ASN A 55 10.81 8.30 -4.12
N VAL A 56 11.26 7.48 -3.15
CA VAL A 56 10.43 6.53 -2.39
C VAL A 56 9.13 7.15 -1.88
N LYS A 57 9.18 8.39 -1.37
CA LYS A 57 8.00 9.09 -0.86
C LYS A 57 6.98 9.43 -1.94
N ALA A 58 7.45 9.88 -3.10
CA ALA A 58 6.59 10.20 -4.23
C ALA A 58 5.97 8.93 -4.84
N GLU A 59 6.80 7.90 -5.05
CA GLU A 59 6.38 6.62 -5.61
C GLU A 59 5.33 5.92 -4.73
N LEU A 60 5.57 5.85 -3.41
CA LEU A 60 4.60 5.29 -2.47
C LEU A 60 3.27 6.05 -2.51
N LYS A 61 3.30 7.38 -2.62
CA LYS A 61 2.09 8.20 -2.68
C LYS A 61 1.26 7.89 -3.92
N GLU A 62 1.88 7.79 -5.09
CA GLU A 62 1.16 7.46 -6.32
C GLU A 62 0.67 6.00 -6.31
N LEU A 63 1.49 5.07 -5.83
CA LEU A 63 1.11 3.67 -5.66
C LEU A 63 -0.11 3.51 -4.75
N ASN A 64 -0.13 4.20 -3.60
CA ASN A 64 -1.27 4.19 -2.68
C ASN A 64 -2.57 4.70 -3.32
N LYS A 65 -2.51 5.72 -4.20
CA LYS A 65 -3.71 6.17 -4.94
C LYS A 65 -4.23 5.09 -5.88
N VAL A 66 -3.34 4.37 -6.57
CA VAL A 66 -3.72 3.26 -7.46
C VAL A 66 -4.34 2.13 -6.65
N ILE A 67 -3.71 1.76 -5.54
CA ILE A 67 -4.19 0.72 -4.63
C ILE A 67 -5.61 1.05 -4.16
N PHE A 68 -5.77 2.24 -3.58
CA PHE A 68 -7.06 2.71 -3.08
C PHE A 68 -8.13 2.78 -4.18
N SER A 69 -7.79 3.31 -5.36
CA SER A 69 -8.74 3.43 -6.48
C SER A 69 -9.24 2.06 -6.94
N LYS A 70 -8.38 1.04 -6.99
CA LYS A 70 -8.78 -0.33 -7.33
C LYS A 70 -9.65 -0.95 -6.23
N SER A 71 -9.29 -0.79 -4.95
CA SER A 71 -10.14 -1.23 -3.83
C SER A 71 -11.52 -0.58 -3.87
N LEU A 72 -11.58 0.73 -4.11
CA LEU A 72 -12.84 1.47 -4.19
C LEU A 72 -13.72 0.98 -5.35
N LYS A 73 -13.15 0.75 -6.54
CA LYS A 73 -13.88 0.18 -7.67
C LYS A 73 -14.48 -1.19 -7.31
N ASN A 74 -13.70 -2.06 -6.69
CA ASN A 74 -14.19 -3.39 -6.32
C ASN A 74 -15.25 -3.34 -5.21
N TYR A 75 -15.08 -2.45 -4.22
CA TYR A 75 -16.10 -2.16 -3.22
C TYR A 75 -17.44 -1.76 -3.85
N LEU A 76 -17.40 -0.82 -4.81
CA LEU A 76 -18.60 -0.35 -5.50
C LEU A 76 -19.27 -1.48 -6.28
N ILE A 77 -18.50 -2.27 -7.05
CA ILE A 77 -19.03 -3.44 -7.78
C ILE A 77 -19.77 -4.38 -6.83
N ILE A 78 -19.12 -4.79 -5.73
CA ILE A 78 -19.73 -5.70 -4.74
C ILE A 78 -21.02 -5.11 -4.13
N LYS A 79 -21.04 -3.79 -3.88
CA LYS A 79 -22.19 -3.12 -3.26
C LYS A 79 -23.36 -2.88 -4.21
N THR A 80 -23.10 -2.65 -5.49
CA THR A 80 -24.14 -2.38 -6.51
C THR A 80 -24.61 -3.63 -7.24
N SER A 81 -23.98 -4.79 -6.98
CA SER A 81 -24.43 -6.10 -7.47
C SER A 81 -25.50 -6.76 -6.58
N LEU A 82 -26.04 -6.03 -5.60
CA LEU A 82 -27.19 -6.38 -4.76
C LEU A 82 -28.40 -5.53 -5.17
#